data_AF-A0A920HBP2-F1
#
_entry.id   AF-A0A920HBP2-F1
#
_cell.length_a   1.000
_cell.length_b   1.000
_cell.length_c   1.000
_cell.angle_alpha   90.00
_cell.angle_beta   90.00
_cell.angle_gamma   90.00
#
_symmetry.space_group_name_H-M   'P 1'
#
loop_
_entity.id
_entity.type
_entity.pdbx_description
1 polymer ?
#
loop_
_entity_poly.entity_id
_entity_poly.type
_entity_poly.pdbx_seq_one_letter_code
_entity_poly.pdbx_strand_id
1 'polypeptide(L)' 'MEVYKDLKKVKKISNCFLTMGTFDGCHLGHQELFKSISDQAIQSNDAQALITYYPHPRNILKKRRRFKKFNEH' A
#
# COMPACT_ATOMS: atom_id res chain seq x y z
N MET A 1 -8.65 13.95 -0.90
CA MET A 1 -7.69 12.90 -0.53
C MET A 1 -6.32 13.54 -0.35
N GLU A 2 -5.73 13.45 0.83
CA GLU A 2 -4.33 13.86 1.07
C GLU A 2 -3.39 12.71 0.68
N VAL A 3 -2.20 13.02 0.15
CA VAL A 3 -1.20 12.01 -0.25
C VAL A 3 0.13 12.30 0.44
N TYR A 4 0.61 11.32 1.20
CA TYR A 4 1.87 11.40 1.94
C TYR A 4 2.89 10.44 1.32
N LYS A 5 4.01 11.00 0.85
CA LYS A 5 5.16 10.21 0.36
C LYS A 5 6.21 9.93 1.45
N ASP A 6 6.02 10.51 2.63
CA ASP A 6 6.88 10.38 3.79
C ASP A 6 6.00 10.27 5.03
N LEU A 7 6.18 9.20 5.79
CA LEU A 7 5.41 8.94 7.03
C LEU A 7 5.61 10.04 8.06
N LYS A 8 6.76 10.75 8.04
CA LYS A 8 7.03 11.86 8.96
C LYS A 8 6.14 13.07 8.72
N LYS A 9 5.54 13.19 7.54
CA LYS A 9 4.64 14.29 7.18
C LYS A 9 3.18 14.01 7.53
N VAL A 10 2.86 12.77 7.89
CA VAL A 10 1.50 12.37 8.28
C VAL A 10 1.15 13.09 9.59
N LYS A 11 0.07 13.87 9.55
CA LYS A 11 -0.46 14.52 10.75
C LYS A 11 -0.91 13.44 11.74
N LYS A 12 -0.94 13.76 13.04
CA LYS A 12 -1.45 12.83 14.05
C LYS A 12 -2.91 12.48 13.74
N ILE A 13 -3.20 11.19 13.61
CA ILE A 13 -4.55 10.66 13.42
C ILE A 13 -4.88 9.84 14.67
N SER A 14 -6.01 10.15 15.32
CA SER A 14 -6.39 9.51 16.59
C SER A 14 -6.83 8.07 16.38
N ASN A 15 -7.75 7.85 15.44
CA ASN A 15 -8.26 6.54 15.02
C ASN A 15 -8.31 6.51 13.49
N CYS A 16 -7.89 5.39 12.89
CA CYS A 16 -7.84 5.25 11.45
C CYS A 16 -8.13 3.81 11.03
N PHE A 17 -9.07 3.62 10.11
CA PHE A 17 -9.18 2.39 9.35
C PHE A 17 -8.11 2.39 8.26
N LEU A 18 -7.26 1.38 8.26
CA LEU A 18 -6.06 1.35 7.43
C LEU A 18 -5.99 0.05 6.64
N THR A 19 -5.70 0.16 5.34
CA THR A 19 -5.26 -0.97 4.53
C THR A 19 -3.93 -0.70 3.86
N MET A 20 -3.24 -1.76 3.48
CA MET A 20 -1.94 -1.70 2.84
C MET A 20 -1.83 -2.76 1.75
N GLY A 21 -1.28 -2.37 0.61
CA GLY A 21 -1.17 -3.25 -0.55
C GLY A 21 -0.46 -2.57 -1.71
N THR A 22 -0.09 -3.34 -2.72
CA THR A 22 0.44 -2.75 -3.97
C THR A 22 -0.65 -2.03 -4.75
N PHE A 23 -1.89 -2.54 -4.69
CA PHE A 23 -3.07 -1.99 -5.35
C PHE A 23 -2.92 -1.77 -6.86
N ASP A 24 -2.03 -2.52 -7.51
CA ASP A 24 -1.84 -2.46 -8.96
C ASP A 24 -3.12 -2.86 -9.70
N GLY A 25 -3.61 -1.98 -10.56
CA GLY A 25 -4.77 -2.25 -11.42
C GLY A 25 -6.14 -2.13 -10.77
N CYS A 26 -6.24 -1.84 -9.45
CA CYS A 26 -7.49 -1.52 -8.75
C CYS A 26 -8.72 -2.37 -9.16
N HIS A 27 -8.53 -3.68 -9.33
CA HIS A 27 -9.58 -4.61 -9.75
C HIS A 27 -10.69 -4.75 -8.70
N LEU A 28 -11.75 -5.49 -9.03
CA LEU A 28 -12.95 -5.64 -8.18
C LEU A 28 -12.64 -5.98 -6.71
N GLY A 29 -11.71 -6.92 -6.47
CA GLY A 29 -11.29 -7.25 -5.08
C GLY A 29 -10.71 -6.06 -4.30
N HIS A 30 -9.94 -5.16 -4.93
CA HIS A 30 -9.47 -3.94 -4.26
C HIS A 30 -10.64 -2.96 -4.03
N GLN A 31 -11.57 -2.87 -4.97
CA GLN A 31 -12.73 -1.98 -4.85
C GLN A 31 -13.64 -2.40 -3.68
N GLU A 32 -13.88 -3.70 -3.51
CA GLU A 32 -14.64 -4.20 -2.35
C GLU A 32 -13.92 -3.93 -1.03
N LEU A 33 -12.60 -4.11 -0.98
CA LEU A 33 -11.79 -3.78 0.19
C LEU A 33 -11.87 -2.28 0.54
N PHE A 34 -11.74 -1.40 -0.45
CA PHE A 34 -11.85 0.06 -0.25
C PHE A 34 -13.25 0.46 0.21
N LYS A 35 -14.28 -0.15 -0.36
CA LYS A 35 -15.66 0.07 0.07
C LYS A 35 -15.85 -0.34 1.53
N SER A 36 -15.42 -1.55 1.90
CA SER A 36 -15.56 -2.05 3.27
C SER A 36 -14.89 -1.13 4.30
N ILE A 37 -13.68 -0.65 4.02
CA ILE A 37 -12.96 0.28 4.90
C ILE A 37 -13.64 1.63 4.98
N SER A 38 -14.13 2.14 3.85
CA SER A 38 -14.85 3.41 3.83
C SER A 38 -16.15 3.32 4.62
N ASP A 39 -16.90 2.23 4.47
CA ASP A 39 -18.15 2.02 5.19
C ASP A 39 -17.92 1.96 6.70
N GLN A 40 -16.88 1.26 7.16
CA GLN A 40 -16.54 1.19 8.59
C GLN A 40 -16.07 2.54 9.14
N ALA A 41 -15.20 3.25 8.42
CA ALA A 41 -14.70 4.56 8.86
C ALA A 41 -15.82 5.60 8.98
N ILE A 42 -16.76 5.60 8.02
CA ILE A 42 -17.94 6.47 8.04
C ILE A 42 -18.83 6.11 9.24
N GLN A 43 -19.09 4.82 9.49
CA GLN A 43 -19.91 4.37 10.62
C GLN A 43 -19.32 4.74 11.98
N SER A 44 -17.99 4.70 12.11
CA SER A 44 -17.29 5.05 13.35
C SER A 44 -16.93 6.54 13.47
N ASN A 45 -17.23 7.36 12.45
CA ASN A 45 -16.80 8.77 12.37
C ASN A 45 -15.29 8.95 12.57
N ASP A 46 -14.51 8.01 12.04
CA ASP A 46 -13.05 7.97 12.15
C ASP A 46 -12.39 8.16 10.77
N ALA A 47 -11.07 8.39 10.75
CA ALA A 47 -10.35 8.54 9.50
C ALA A 47 -10.19 7.20 8.76
N GLN A 48 -9.93 7.27 7.45
CA GLN A 48 -9.49 6.13 6.64
C GLN A 48 -8.27 6.50 5.82
N ALA A 49 -7.37 5.53 5.62
CA ALA A 49 -6.19 5.69 4.80
C ALA A 49 -5.78 4.38 4.13
N LEU A 50 -4.99 4.51 3.06
CA LEU A 50 -4.34 3.39 2.39
C LEU A 50 -2.84 3.63 2.32
N ILE A 51 -2.05 2.58 2.49
CA ILE A 51 -0.62 2.58 2.26
C ILE A 51 -0.35 1.78 0.98
N THR A 52 0.33 2.40 0.03
CA THR A 52 0.83 1.73 -1.17
C THR A 52 2.32 1.94 -1.35
N TYR A 53 2.91 1.15 -2.23
CA TYR A 53 4.35 1.05 -2.40
C TYR A 53 4.78 1.66 -3.73
N TYR A 54 5.72 2.59 -3.66
CA TYR A 54 6.41 3.11 -4.83
C TYR A 54 7.92 3.18 -4.57
N PRO A 55 8.79 2.64 -5.46
CA PRO A 55 8.45 1.85 -6.64
C PRO A 55 7.85 0.48 -6.25
N HIS A 56 7.12 -0.16 -7.18
CA HIS A 56 6.46 -1.45 -6.92
C HIS A 56 7.45 -2.46 -6.30
N PRO A 57 7.11 -3.21 -5.23
CA PRO A 57 8.05 -4.02 -4.47
C PRO A 57 8.83 -5.03 -5.33
N ARG A 58 8.19 -5.59 -6.36
CA ARG A 58 8.82 -6.49 -7.33
C ARG A 58 10.03 -5.85 -8.03
N ASN A 59 10.01 -4.55 -8.30
CA ASN A 59 11.10 -3.85 -8.98
C ASN A 59 12.33 -3.74 -8.08
N ILE A 60 12.14 -3.62 -6.77
CA ILE A 60 13.22 -3.60 -5.79
C ILE A 60 13.82 -5.00 -5.63
N LEU A 61 12.97 -6.03 -5.51
CA LEU A 61 13.41 -7.42 -5.34
C LEU A 61 14.15 -7.96 -6.57
N LYS A 62 13.69 -7.63 -7.79
CA LYS A 62 14.37 -8.03 -9.03
C LYS A 62 15.78 -7.44 -9.15
N LYS A 63 16.00 -6.20 -8.69
CA LYS A 63 17.33 -5.57 -8.69
C LYS A 63 18.34 -6.31 -7.78
N ARG A 64 17.88 -7.01 -6.75
CA ARG A 64 18.75 -7.81 -5.86
C ARG A 64 19.11 -9.19 -6.42
N ARG A 65 18.36 -9.73 -7.39
CA ARG A 65 18.64 -11.04 -8.02
C ARG A 65 19.63 -10.94 -9.19
N ARG A 66 20.76 -10.25 -9.02
CA ARG A 66 21.90 -10.42 -9.95
C ARG A 66 22.61 -11.73 -9.59
N PHE A 67 21.99 -12.86 -9.96
CA PHE A 67 22.61 -14.18 -9.82
C PHE A 67 23.90 -14.16 -10.66
N LYS A 68 25.05 -14.29 -9.99
CA LYS A 68 26.28 -14.73 -10.67
C LYS A 68 25.96 -16.11 -11.23
N LYS A 69 25.92 -16.25 -12.56
CA LYS A 69 26.02 -17.57 -13.17
C LYS A 69 27.37 -18.13 -12.71
N PHE A 70 27.34 -19.15 -11.84
CA PHE A 70 28.49 -20.04 -11.74
C PHE A 70 28.45 -20.85 -13.04
N ASN A 71 29.39 -20.56 -13.95
CA ASN A 71 29.66 -21.47 -15.04
C ASN A 71 30.34 -22.69 -14.40
N GLU A 72 29.68 -23.84 -14.47
CA GLU A 72 30.33 -25.12 -14.25
C GLU A 72 31.08 -25.49 -15.55
N HIS A 73 32.32 -25.94 -15.37
CA HIS A 73 33.23 -26.39 -16.41
C HIS A 73 32.77 -27.71 -17.04
#